data_AF-A0A1G0CI96-F1
#
_entry.id   AF-A0A1G0CI96-F1
#
_cell.length_a   1.000
_cell.length_b   1.000
_cell.length_c   1.000
_cell.angle_alpha   90.00
_cell.angle_beta   90.00
_cell.angle_gamma   90.00
#
_symmetry.space_group_name_H-M   'P 1'
#
loop_
_entity.id
_entity.type
_entity.pdbx_description
1 polymer ?
#
loop_
_entity_poly.entity_id
_entity_poly.type
_entity_poly.pdbx_seq_one_letter_code
_entity_poly.pdbx_strand_id
1 'polypeptide(L)'
;MKMRKKIRRPIKSSKKDEHKPFLGVQAKTLLNEQKSESNNHQIAGTDKANTNSEQVANSGRITPKKQIKMQQKGDKDDKNAATSQSDEKGDKVMELSESQVGDAISYNTKRFKNPEEIKVLRKVLGLSAESSEIDEVLVKTIAEWQVLKGLIEDGKVGPKTAASIGYEMLEKSKIDPSLKSSAIKMLERGIVISFSGNSYTDSATESRKNIKFNVTVPKGLKREDYALVNWVKGYMKQGNGRYFTAVLYGSTVTANYGSYQVDSLDPDPIYWSEPGARWTYNKEGSTKFTATDSPGPALSTETGADYNLNFKLQVYRLSDIPATTSGNLGGAESKAIATVFWKYKVKVSATGKFSH
;
A
#
# COMPACT_ATOMS: atom_id res chain seq x y z
N MET A 1 -9.68 -37.75 -59.56
CA MET A 1 -8.27 -37.62 -59.97
C MET A 1 -7.41 -37.71 -58.70
N LYS A 2 -7.17 -38.91 -58.16
CA LYS A 2 -5.96 -39.75 -58.28
C LYS A 2 -4.63 -39.04 -57.94
N MET A 3 -4.06 -39.37 -56.78
CA MET A 3 -2.70 -39.91 -56.52
C MET A 3 -2.19 -39.44 -55.13
N ARG A 4 -2.06 -40.32 -54.11
CA ARG A 4 -1.09 -41.42 -53.84
C ARG A 4 0.20 -40.97 -53.13
N LYS A 5 0.26 -41.34 -51.83
CA LYS A 5 1.37 -41.87 -50.99
C LYS A 5 2.83 -41.71 -51.49
N LYS A 6 3.72 -41.33 -50.56
CA LYS A 6 4.91 -42.15 -50.24
C LYS A 6 5.38 -42.01 -48.78
N ILE A 7 5.69 -43.16 -48.22
CA ILE A 7 6.20 -43.52 -46.90
C ILE A 7 7.74 -43.58 -46.98
N ARG A 8 8.47 -43.25 -45.89
CA ARG A 8 9.53 -44.10 -45.30
C ARG A 8 10.02 -43.57 -43.94
N ARG A 9 10.08 -44.49 -42.96
CA ARG A 9 10.65 -44.36 -41.61
C ARG A 9 12.15 -44.81 -41.61
N PRO A 10 12.80 -45.16 -40.48
CA PRO A 10 13.96 -44.46 -39.90
C PRO A 10 15.25 -45.32 -39.93
N ILE A 11 16.40 -44.76 -39.55
CA ILE A 11 17.60 -45.54 -39.22
C ILE A 11 18.18 -45.05 -37.89
N LYS A 12 18.33 -46.00 -36.95
CA LYS A 12 19.14 -45.94 -35.74
C LYS A 12 20.60 -46.28 -36.07
N SER A 13 21.56 -45.65 -35.40
CA SER A 13 22.64 -46.32 -34.62
C SER A 13 23.49 -45.23 -33.95
N SER A 14 23.62 -45.20 -32.62
CA SER A 14 24.67 -45.90 -31.84
C SER A 14 26.07 -45.40 -32.23
N LYS A 15 26.95 -44.91 -31.36
CA LYS A 15 27.31 -45.35 -30.01
C LYS A 15 28.41 -44.40 -29.49
N LYS A 16 28.49 -44.22 -28.15
CA LYS A 16 29.70 -44.27 -27.28
C LYS A 16 30.88 -43.35 -27.60
N ASP A 17 31.71 -42.87 -26.70
CA ASP A 17 31.94 -42.82 -25.25
C ASP A 17 32.91 -41.58 -25.15
N GLU A 18 33.11 -40.80 -24.09
CA GLU A 18 33.87 -41.18 -22.91
C GLU A 18 34.14 -39.90 -22.07
N HIS A 19 33.98 -40.04 -20.74
CA HIS A 19 34.73 -39.44 -19.64
C HIS A 19 35.80 -38.35 -19.90
N LYS A 20 35.73 -37.24 -19.15
CA LYS A 20 36.39 -37.12 -17.81
C LYS A 20 36.00 -35.83 -17.03
N PRO A 21 35.99 -35.89 -15.69
CA PRO A 21 35.77 -34.77 -14.76
C PRO A 21 37.10 -34.23 -14.18
N PHE A 22 37.12 -33.04 -13.57
CA PHE A 22 37.83 -32.75 -12.29
C PHE A 22 37.86 -31.25 -11.87
N LEU A 23 37.73 -31.06 -10.53
CA LEU A 23 38.22 -29.97 -9.64
C LEU A 23 37.68 -28.55 -9.85
N GLY A 24 37.16 -27.80 -8.86
CA GLY A 24 37.28 -27.90 -7.41
C GLY A 24 38.46 -27.09 -6.88
N VAL A 25 38.30 -25.78 -6.63
CA VAL A 25 39.19 -24.99 -5.75
C VAL A 25 38.39 -23.88 -5.05
N GLN A 26 38.49 -23.86 -3.72
CA GLN A 26 38.12 -22.76 -2.83
C GLN A 26 39.25 -21.70 -2.77
N ALA A 27 38.85 -20.48 -2.38
CA ALA A 27 39.49 -19.64 -1.36
C ALA A 27 40.16 -18.31 -1.78
N LYS A 28 39.91 -17.34 -0.88
CA LYS A 28 40.69 -16.15 -0.46
C LYS A 28 40.51 -14.81 -1.18
N THR A 29 39.77 -13.95 -0.47
CA THR A 29 40.21 -12.66 0.12
C THR A 29 41.10 -11.74 -0.72
N LEU A 30 40.64 -10.51 -0.95
CA LEU A 30 41.49 -9.31 -0.86
C LEU A 30 40.67 -8.10 -0.38
N LEU A 31 41.16 -7.52 0.71
CA LEU A 31 40.84 -6.24 1.31
C LEU A 31 41.81 -5.19 0.73
N ASN A 32 41.37 -3.95 0.52
CA ASN A 32 42.09 -2.66 0.64
C ASN A 32 41.28 -1.61 -0.15
N GLU A 33 40.66 -0.59 0.45
CA GLU A 33 41.25 0.62 1.06
C GLU A 33 42.25 1.39 0.17
N GLN A 34 41.81 2.57 -0.31
CA GLN A 34 42.45 3.90 -0.21
C GLN A 34 41.49 4.91 -0.88
N LYS A 35 41.01 5.99 -0.22
CA LYS A 35 41.66 7.31 0.05
C LYS A 35 42.37 7.83 -1.22
N SER A 36 42.27 9.07 -1.69
CA SER A 36 41.88 10.41 -1.23
C SER A 36 42.01 11.30 -2.49
N GLU A 37 41.28 12.41 -2.67
CA GLU A 37 41.75 13.82 -2.60
C GLU A 37 40.78 14.61 -3.50
N SER A 38 39.99 15.56 -3.00
CA SER A 38 40.28 17.01 -2.83
C SER A 38 40.75 17.75 -4.08
N ASN A 39 39.92 18.71 -4.54
CA ASN A 39 40.25 20.07 -5.04
C ASN A 39 38.98 20.60 -5.77
N ASN A 40 38.19 21.51 -5.23
CA ASN A 40 38.43 22.94 -5.01
C ASN A 40 38.94 23.69 -6.25
N HIS A 41 38.03 24.36 -6.95
CA HIS A 41 38.30 25.61 -7.66
C HIS A 41 37.06 26.52 -7.61
N GLN A 42 37.26 27.67 -6.96
CA GLN A 42 36.44 28.89 -7.02
C GLN A 42 36.79 29.73 -8.25
N ILE A 43 36.05 30.85 -8.37
CA ILE A 43 36.30 32.11 -9.12
C ILE A 43 35.59 32.11 -10.48
N ALA A 44 34.79 33.10 -10.91
CA ALA A 44 34.23 34.38 -10.47
C ALA A 44 32.97 34.59 -11.35
N GLY A 45 31.90 35.31 -11.01
CA GLY A 45 31.79 36.67 -10.48
C GLY A 45 31.10 37.54 -11.54
N THR A 46 30.04 38.27 -11.13
CA THR A 46 29.67 39.67 -11.48
C THR A 46 28.15 39.89 -11.36
N ASP A 47 27.76 40.50 -10.25
CA ASP A 47 27.02 41.76 -10.11
C ASP A 47 26.03 42.20 -11.21
N LYS A 48 24.80 42.51 -10.77
CA LYS A 48 24.26 43.88 -10.78
C LYS A 48 23.09 44.05 -9.81
N ALA A 49 23.10 45.20 -9.15
CA ALA A 49 22.26 45.64 -8.04
C ALA A 49 21.13 46.59 -8.48
N ASN A 50 20.34 47.00 -7.47
CA ASN A 50 19.57 48.25 -7.31
C ASN A 50 18.17 48.33 -7.96
N THR A 51 17.11 48.88 -7.33
CA THR A 51 16.99 49.71 -6.10
C THR A 51 15.52 49.89 -5.66
N ASN A 52 15.31 49.90 -4.33
CA ASN A 52 14.55 50.83 -3.45
C ASN A 52 13.19 51.48 -3.81
N SER A 53 12.25 51.39 -2.84
CA SER A 53 11.77 52.49 -1.94
C SER A 53 10.72 51.92 -0.96
N GLU A 54 10.87 51.87 0.39
CA GLU A 54 10.69 52.94 1.41
C GLU A 54 9.42 53.80 1.19
N GLN A 55 8.54 54.15 2.15
CA GLN A 55 8.66 54.29 3.61
C GLN A 55 7.31 54.69 4.28
N VAL A 56 7.25 54.58 5.62
CA VAL A 56 6.45 55.40 6.61
C VAL A 56 4.95 55.09 6.78
N ALA A 57 4.31 55.09 7.96
CA ALA A 57 4.64 54.95 9.39
C ALA A 57 3.29 54.97 10.19
N ASN A 58 3.33 54.48 11.45
CA ASN A 58 2.56 54.92 12.63
C ASN A 58 1.01 54.83 12.59
N SER A 59 0.24 54.62 13.67
CA SER A 59 0.36 54.63 15.14
C SER A 59 -0.97 53.99 15.61
N GLY A 60 -1.02 53.06 16.56
CA GLY A 60 -1.25 53.42 17.96
C GLY A 60 -2.52 52.79 18.55
N ARG A 61 -2.29 51.86 19.50
CA ARG A 61 -2.83 51.84 20.87
C ARG A 61 -4.31 51.45 21.15
N ILE A 62 -4.42 50.69 22.26
CA ILE A 62 -5.52 50.55 23.26
C ILE A 62 -6.46 49.35 23.11
N THR A 63 -6.17 48.31 23.91
CA THR A 63 -7.14 47.41 24.55
C THR A 63 -7.88 48.12 25.68
N PRO A 64 -9.13 47.74 25.97
CA PRO A 64 -9.39 47.30 27.34
C PRO A 64 -10.32 46.09 27.49
N LYS A 65 -10.09 45.44 28.63
CA LYS A 65 -10.81 44.33 29.28
C LYS A 65 -12.31 44.61 29.52
N LYS A 66 -13.12 43.55 29.44
CA LYS A 66 -14.39 43.34 30.17
C LYS A 66 -14.75 41.85 30.04
N GLN A 67 -15.30 41.13 31.01
CA GLN A 67 -15.49 41.29 32.44
C GLN A 67 -15.95 39.90 32.90
N ILE A 68 -15.25 39.30 33.85
CA ILE A 68 -15.72 38.10 34.56
C ILE A 68 -16.83 38.56 35.53
N LYS A 69 -17.97 37.88 35.54
CA LYS A 69 -18.90 37.93 36.67
C LYS A 69 -19.31 36.52 37.07
N MET A 70 -18.89 36.18 38.29
CA MET A 70 -19.40 35.10 39.12
C MET A 70 -20.89 35.31 39.41
N GLN A 71 -21.63 34.22 39.53
CA GLN A 71 -22.64 34.08 40.58
C GLN A 71 -22.72 32.62 41.04
N GLN A 72 -22.59 32.47 42.35
CA GLN A 72 -22.61 31.23 43.12
C GLN A 72 -24.05 30.83 43.49
N LYS A 73 -24.21 29.55 43.82
CA LYS A 73 -24.72 29.02 45.11
C LYS A 73 -25.91 28.05 44.97
N GLY A 74 -25.75 26.87 45.59
CA GLY A 74 -26.81 25.90 45.83
C GLY A 74 -26.25 24.57 46.34
N ASP A 75 -26.06 24.47 47.65
CA ASP A 75 -25.71 23.27 48.42
C ASP A 75 -26.72 22.12 48.24
N LYS A 76 -26.26 20.87 48.29
CA LYS A 76 -26.55 19.91 49.39
C LYS A 76 -26.03 18.50 49.09
N ASP A 77 -25.21 18.01 50.02
CA ASP A 77 -25.26 16.70 50.67
C ASP A 77 -25.82 15.51 49.88
N ASP A 78 -25.00 14.49 49.63
CA ASP A 78 -25.12 13.28 50.44
C ASP A 78 -23.94 12.30 50.30
N LYS A 79 -23.69 11.67 51.44
CA LYS A 79 -22.66 10.68 51.74
C LYS A 79 -22.90 9.40 50.92
N ASN A 80 -21.84 8.80 50.38
CA ASN A 80 -21.72 7.35 50.47
C ASN A 80 -20.27 6.86 50.37
N ALA A 81 -19.97 5.93 51.27
CA ALA A 81 -18.67 5.35 51.52
C ALA A 81 -18.12 4.59 50.30
N ALA A 82 -16.98 5.03 49.79
CA ALA A 82 -16.19 4.27 48.84
C ALA A 82 -15.25 3.35 49.63
N THR A 83 -15.67 2.08 49.70
CA THR A 83 -14.85 0.95 50.10
C THR A 83 -13.62 0.88 49.20
N SER A 84 -12.47 0.95 49.82
CA SER A 84 -11.15 0.66 49.25
C SER A 84 -11.11 -0.78 48.71
N GLN A 85 -11.17 -0.92 47.38
CA GLN A 85 -10.73 -2.13 46.68
C GLN A 85 -9.35 -1.84 46.09
N SER A 86 -8.38 -2.55 46.64
CA SER A 86 -7.00 -2.64 46.19
C SER A 86 -6.91 -3.14 44.76
N ASP A 87 -6.22 -2.37 43.92
CA ASP A 87 -5.82 -2.73 42.56
C ASP A 87 -4.86 -3.93 42.57
N GLU A 88 -5.40 -5.15 42.55
CA GLU A 88 -4.67 -6.30 42.01
C GLU A 88 -4.80 -6.27 40.48
N LYS A 89 -3.80 -5.65 39.86
CA LYS A 89 -3.60 -5.67 38.41
C LYS A 89 -3.09 -7.06 37.99
N GLY A 90 -3.97 -8.05 38.10
CA GLY A 90 -3.78 -9.38 37.53
C GLY A 90 -3.84 -9.27 36.02
N ASP A 91 -2.76 -9.70 35.36
CA ASP A 91 -2.60 -9.83 33.92
C ASP A 91 -3.58 -10.91 33.40
N LYS A 92 -4.87 -10.57 33.34
CA LYS A 92 -5.90 -11.51 32.92
C LYS A 92 -5.93 -11.54 31.40
N VAL A 93 -5.30 -12.57 30.84
CA VAL A 93 -5.49 -13.00 29.44
C VAL A 93 -6.99 -13.01 29.16
N MET A 94 -7.46 -12.23 28.19
CA MET A 94 -8.88 -12.16 27.89
C MET A 94 -9.25 -13.41 27.11
N GLU A 95 -9.80 -14.40 27.80
CA GLU A 95 -10.27 -15.61 27.12
C GLU A 95 -11.32 -15.24 26.06
N LEU A 96 -11.03 -15.59 24.80
CA LEU A 96 -11.92 -15.32 23.68
C LEU A 96 -13.26 -16.04 23.89
N SER A 97 -14.37 -15.31 23.74
CA SER A 97 -15.70 -15.91 23.69
C SER A 97 -15.86 -16.82 22.47
N GLU A 98 -16.80 -17.78 22.53
CA GLU A 98 -17.11 -18.68 21.41
C GLU A 98 -17.42 -17.92 20.11
N SER A 99 -18.11 -16.77 20.21
CA SER A 99 -18.40 -15.90 19.07
C SER A 99 -17.12 -15.29 18.48
N GLN A 100 -16.21 -14.79 19.32
CA GLN A 100 -14.91 -14.27 18.86
C GLN A 100 -14.05 -15.36 18.21
N VAL A 101 -14.07 -16.58 18.74
CA VAL A 101 -13.39 -17.73 18.14
C VAL A 101 -13.97 -18.03 16.76
N GLY A 102 -15.30 -18.13 16.63
CA GLY A 102 -15.97 -18.37 15.34
C GLY A 102 -15.66 -17.27 14.31
N ASP A 103 -15.66 -16.01 14.74
CA ASP A 103 -15.29 -14.86 13.92
C ASP A 103 -13.84 -14.92 13.44
N ALA A 104 -12.92 -15.30 14.31
CA ALA A 104 -11.51 -15.43 13.99
C ALA A 104 -11.25 -16.60 13.03
N ILE A 105 -11.92 -17.75 13.21
CA ILE A 105 -11.87 -18.88 12.29
C ILE A 105 -12.34 -18.45 10.89
N SER A 106 -13.50 -17.79 10.81
CA SER A 106 -14.07 -17.29 9.55
C SER A 106 -13.13 -16.29 8.85
N TYR A 107 -12.56 -15.37 9.61
CA TYR A 107 -11.61 -14.38 9.11
C TYR A 107 -10.34 -15.03 8.55
N ASN A 108 -9.70 -15.92 9.32
CA ASN A 108 -8.45 -16.57 8.94
C ASN A 108 -8.64 -17.53 7.76
N THR A 109 -9.75 -18.29 7.71
CA THR A 109 -10.10 -19.16 6.58
C THR A 109 -10.26 -18.39 5.26
N LYS A 110 -10.65 -17.12 5.31
CA LYS A 110 -10.69 -16.25 4.12
C LYS A 110 -9.30 -15.83 3.65
N ARG A 111 -8.32 -15.68 4.57
CA ARG A 111 -6.93 -15.27 4.26
C ARG A 111 -6.01 -16.42 3.89
N PHE A 112 -6.25 -17.62 4.40
CA PHE A 112 -5.41 -18.80 4.16
C PHE A 112 -6.17 -19.80 3.30
N LYS A 113 -5.80 -19.87 2.02
CA LYS A 113 -6.39 -20.81 1.04
C LYS A 113 -5.52 -22.02 0.76
N ASN A 114 -4.25 -21.96 1.13
CA ASN A 114 -3.30 -23.05 0.93
C ASN A 114 -3.11 -23.82 2.26
N PRO A 115 -3.48 -25.11 2.32
CA PRO A 115 -3.28 -25.96 3.50
C PRO A 115 -1.83 -25.96 4.02
N GLU A 116 -0.85 -25.92 3.11
CA GLU A 116 0.57 -25.92 3.50
C GLU A 116 1.00 -24.62 4.20
N GLU A 117 0.37 -23.49 3.87
CA GLU A 117 0.63 -22.23 4.59
C GLU A 117 0.09 -22.31 6.03
N ILE A 118 -1.00 -23.04 6.25
CA ILE A 118 -1.58 -23.26 7.59
C ILE A 118 -0.66 -24.16 8.41
N LYS A 119 -0.16 -25.27 7.85
CA LYS A 119 0.79 -26.16 8.53
C LYS A 119 2.06 -25.43 8.96
N VAL A 120 2.60 -24.57 8.09
CA VAL A 120 3.77 -23.75 8.43
C VAL A 120 3.44 -22.75 9.54
N LEU A 121 2.29 -22.09 9.50
CA LEU A 121 1.83 -21.20 10.57
C LEU A 121 1.73 -21.94 11.91
N ARG A 122 1.11 -23.13 11.93
CA ARG A 122 1.02 -23.98 13.13
C ARG A 122 2.41 -24.33 13.68
N LYS A 123 3.31 -24.83 12.83
CA LYS A 123 4.70 -25.16 13.22
C LYS A 123 5.41 -23.97 13.85
N VAL A 124 5.27 -22.77 13.28
CA VAL A 124 5.91 -21.54 13.78
C VAL A 124 5.35 -21.15 15.15
N LEU A 125 4.06 -21.36 15.37
CA LEU A 125 3.37 -21.12 16.64
C LEU A 125 3.55 -22.27 17.65
N GLY A 126 4.36 -23.29 17.35
CA GLY A 126 4.63 -24.42 18.26
C GLY A 126 3.51 -25.47 18.29
N LEU A 127 2.56 -25.41 17.37
CA LEU A 127 1.49 -26.40 17.22
C LEU A 127 1.92 -27.53 16.27
N SER A 128 1.23 -28.67 16.40
CA SER A 128 1.35 -29.78 15.44
C SER A 128 0.99 -29.33 14.03
N ALA A 129 1.83 -29.70 13.05
CA ALA A 129 1.65 -29.44 11.63
C ALA A 129 0.84 -30.53 10.89
N GLU A 130 0.34 -31.54 11.61
CA GLU A 130 -0.49 -32.61 11.03
C GLU A 130 -1.87 -32.08 10.59
N SER A 131 -2.42 -31.12 11.34
CA SER A 131 -3.64 -30.40 10.94
C SER A 131 -3.30 -29.25 9.99
N SER A 132 -4.06 -29.13 8.91
CA SER A 132 -4.05 -27.96 8.03
C SER A 132 -5.30 -27.10 8.18
N GLU A 133 -6.02 -27.24 9.29
CA GLU A 133 -7.26 -26.53 9.55
C GLU A 133 -7.03 -25.25 10.36
N ILE A 134 -7.89 -24.28 10.12
CA ILE A 134 -8.08 -23.13 11.01
C ILE A 134 -9.11 -23.56 12.05
N ASP A 135 -8.63 -24.12 13.16
CA ASP A 135 -9.43 -24.60 14.28
C ASP A 135 -9.35 -23.64 15.48
N GLU A 136 -10.13 -23.93 16.52
CA GLU A 136 -10.14 -23.19 17.78
C GLU A 136 -8.75 -23.15 18.42
N VAL A 137 -8.01 -24.26 18.39
CA VAL A 137 -6.65 -24.35 18.97
C VAL A 137 -5.72 -23.33 18.31
N LEU A 138 -5.67 -23.29 16.98
CA LEU A 138 -4.84 -22.32 16.27
C LEU A 138 -5.27 -20.88 16.57
N VAL A 139 -6.57 -20.60 16.61
CA VAL A 139 -7.08 -19.26 16.90
C VAL A 139 -6.72 -18.80 18.30
N LYS A 140 -6.84 -19.66 19.31
CA LYS A 140 -6.43 -19.35 20.69
C LYS A 140 -4.91 -19.12 20.78
N THR A 141 -4.09 -19.94 20.12
CA THR A 141 -2.64 -19.70 20.08
C THR A 141 -2.26 -18.41 19.34
N ILE A 142 -3.02 -18.01 18.31
CA ILE A 142 -2.83 -16.69 17.68
C ILE A 142 -3.17 -15.56 18.68
N ALA A 143 -4.22 -15.71 19.48
CA ALA A 143 -4.59 -14.74 20.51
C ALA A 143 -3.51 -14.61 21.58
N GLU A 144 -2.97 -15.72 22.07
CA GLU A 144 -1.81 -15.73 22.98
C GLU A 144 -0.59 -15.02 22.35
N TRP A 145 -0.29 -15.32 21.08
CA TRP A 145 0.76 -14.62 20.34
C TRP A 145 0.50 -13.10 20.28
N GLN A 146 -0.75 -12.68 20.08
CA GLN A 146 -1.12 -11.27 20.07
C GLN A 146 -0.86 -10.61 21.42
N VAL A 147 -1.23 -11.23 22.53
CA VAL A 147 -0.93 -10.74 23.88
C VAL A 147 0.58 -10.59 24.08
N LEU A 148 1.35 -11.62 23.75
CA LEU A 148 2.82 -11.61 23.87
C LEU A 148 3.51 -10.50 23.05
N LYS A 149 2.83 -9.99 22.01
CA LYS A 149 3.34 -8.95 21.13
C LYS A 149 2.68 -7.58 21.36
N GLY A 150 1.86 -7.43 22.40
CA GLY A 150 1.12 -6.20 22.69
C GLY A 150 0.14 -5.80 21.58
N LEU A 151 -0.44 -6.79 20.90
CA LEU A 151 -1.44 -6.62 19.86
C LEU A 151 -2.85 -6.81 20.44
N ILE A 152 -3.87 -6.46 19.66
CA ILE A 152 -5.26 -6.74 20.01
C ILE A 152 -5.45 -8.26 20.02
N GLU A 153 -5.88 -8.80 21.16
CA GLU A 153 -6.21 -10.21 21.35
C GLU A 153 -7.57 -10.52 20.71
N ASP A 154 -7.56 -10.89 19.42
CA ASP A 154 -8.78 -11.21 18.66
C ASP A 154 -8.69 -12.53 17.87
N GLY A 155 -7.57 -13.24 17.96
CA GLY A 155 -7.30 -14.48 17.23
C GLY A 155 -7.16 -14.33 15.71
N LYS A 156 -7.24 -13.09 15.18
CA LYS A 156 -7.22 -12.81 13.74
C LYS A 156 -5.81 -12.50 13.27
N VAL A 157 -5.39 -13.14 12.17
CA VAL A 157 -4.13 -12.82 11.49
C VAL A 157 -4.31 -11.58 10.61
N GLY A 158 -4.62 -10.45 11.25
CA GLY A 158 -4.66 -9.13 10.62
C GLY A 158 -3.26 -8.61 10.28
N PRO A 159 -3.13 -7.44 9.64
CA PRO A 159 -1.84 -6.98 9.12
C PRO A 159 -0.72 -6.91 10.16
N LYS A 160 -1.00 -6.42 11.37
CA LYS A 160 0.00 -6.36 12.46
C LYS A 160 0.39 -7.75 12.96
N THR A 161 -0.58 -8.64 13.14
CA THR A 161 -0.33 -10.04 13.53
C THR A 161 0.48 -10.77 12.48
N ALA A 162 0.13 -10.63 11.19
CA ALA A 162 0.85 -11.21 10.06
C ALA A 162 2.29 -10.70 9.97
N ALA A 163 2.50 -9.38 10.12
CA ALA A 163 3.84 -8.79 10.15
C ALA A 163 4.69 -9.36 11.31
N SER A 164 4.09 -9.52 12.50
CA SER A 164 4.77 -10.05 13.67
C SER A 164 5.17 -11.52 13.50
N ILE A 165 4.23 -12.37 13.09
CA ILE A 165 4.50 -13.79 12.82
C ILE A 165 5.48 -13.94 11.65
N GLY A 166 5.28 -13.20 10.56
CA GLY A 166 6.15 -13.26 9.39
C GLY A 166 7.59 -12.84 9.70
N TYR A 167 7.80 -11.90 10.60
CA TYR A 167 9.14 -11.52 11.07
C TYR A 167 9.79 -12.67 11.85
N GLU A 168 9.05 -13.32 12.75
CA GLU A 168 9.55 -14.52 13.45
C GLU A 168 9.92 -15.63 12.45
N MET A 169 9.07 -15.88 11.45
CA MET A 169 9.35 -16.85 10.38
C MET A 169 10.62 -16.49 9.61
N LEU A 170 10.83 -15.20 9.33
CA LEU A 170 12.01 -14.72 8.62
C LEU A 170 13.28 -14.91 9.45
N GLU A 171 13.21 -14.64 10.76
CA GLU A 171 14.32 -14.89 11.69
C GLU A 171 14.64 -16.39 11.77
N LYS A 172 13.62 -17.24 11.95
CA LYS A 172 13.79 -18.71 11.91
C LYS A 172 14.34 -19.21 10.57
N SER A 173 14.07 -18.51 9.46
CA SER A 173 14.57 -18.89 8.14
C SER A 173 16.08 -18.78 7.99
N LYS A 174 16.77 -18.08 8.90
CA LYS A 174 18.24 -18.07 8.97
C LYS A 174 18.81 -19.44 9.36
N ILE A 175 18.02 -20.25 10.06
CA ILE A 175 18.38 -21.61 10.48
C ILE A 175 17.71 -22.64 9.55
N ASP A 176 16.45 -22.44 9.19
CA ASP A 176 15.69 -23.27 8.25
C ASP A 176 15.32 -22.47 6.98
N PRO A 177 16.19 -22.44 5.95
CA PRO A 177 15.97 -21.65 4.74
C PRO A 177 14.66 -21.96 4.00
N SER A 178 14.06 -23.13 4.22
CA SER A 178 12.79 -23.52 3.61
C SER A 178 11.64 -22.58 4.02
N LEU A 179 11.74 -21.94 5.19
CA LEU A 179 10.73 -21.02 5.71
C LEU A 179 10.72 -19.66 4.99
N LYS A 180 11.79 -19.29 4.27
CA LYS A 180 11.98 -17.92 3.75
C LYS A 180 10.83 -17.47 2.85
N SER A 181 10.39 -18.32 1.92
CA SER A 181 9.30 -18.00 1.00
C SER A 181 7.97 -17.81 1.74
N SER A 182 7.68 -18.65 2.73
CA SER A 182 6.48 -18.53 3.57
C SER A 182 6.55 -17.30 4.47
N ALA A 183 7.73 -16.95 4.97
CA ALA A 183 7.96 -15.74 5.76
C ALA A 183 7.67 -14.48 4.95
N ILE A 184 8.18 -14.38 3.72
CA ILE A 184 7.91 -13.25 2.81
C ILE A 184 6.41 -13.12 2.55
N LYS A 185 5.74 -14.22 2.20
CA LYS A 185 4.28 -14.23 1.99
C LYS A 185 3.48 -13.81 3.24
N MET A 186 3.94 -14.20 4.43
CA MET A 186 3.29 -13.81 5.68
C MET A 186 3.52 -12.32 5.97
N LEU A 187 4.74 -11.81 5.76
CA LEU A 187 5.05 -10.39 5.88
C LEU A 187 4.24 -9.54 4.89
N GLU A 188 4.03 -10.01 3.67
CA GLU A 188 3.21 -9.29 2.67
C GLU A 188 1.76 -9.12 3.09
N ARG A 189 1.20 -10.09 3.82
CA ARG A 189 -0.14 -9.94 4.44
C ARG A 189 -0.19 -8.84 5.49
N GLY A 190 0.97 -8.38 5.96
CA GLY A 190 1.16 -7.24 6.83
C GLY A 190 1.37 -5.91 6.11
N ILE A 191 1.46 -5.88 4.78
CA ILE A 191 1.49 -4.63 4.02
C ILE A 191 0.13 -3.95 4.15
N VAL A 192 0.16 -2.67 4.54
CA VAL A 192 -1.04 -1.84 4.72
C VAL A 192 -0.97 -0.69 3.74
N ILE A 193 -2.08 -0.43 3.06
CA ILE A 193 -2.33 0.79 2.31
C ILE A 193 -3.54 1.51 2.91
N SER A 194 -3.40 2.81 3.12
CA SER A 194 -4.47 3.71 3.57
C SER A 194 -4.44 5.00 2.77
N PHE A 195 -5.47 5.83 2.90
CA PHE A 195 -5.49 7.13 2.27
C PHE A 195 -6.12 8.21 3.15
N SER A 196 -5.74 9.45 2.89
CA SER A 196 -6.30 10.66 3.50
C SER A 196 -6.57 11.73 2.43
N GLY A 197 -7.18 12.86 2.80
CA GLY A 197 -7.52 13.93 1.84
C GLY A 197 -8.73 13.65 0.96
N ASN A 198 -9.51 12.61 1.26
CA ASN A 198 -10.66 12.15 0.46
C ASN A 198 -11.91 13.06 0.53
N SER A 199 -11.72 14.38 0.47
CA SER A 199 -12.75 15.41 0.52
C SER A 199 -12.63 16.37 -0.65
N TYR A 200 -13.76 16.96 -1.06
CA TYR A 200 -13.78 17.98 -2.10
C TYR A 200 -13.47 19.36 -1.53
N THR A 201 -12.75 20.15 -2.32
CA THR A 201 -12.55 21.57 -2.10
C THR A 201 -13.09 22.31 -3.30
N ASP A 202 -14.14 23.09 -3.07
CA ASP A 202 -14.82 23.87 -4.10
C ASP A 202 -14.38 25.33 -4.01
N SER A 203 -14.10 25.92 -5.16
CA SER A 203 -13.91 27.35 -5.36
C SER A 203 -15.03 27.89 -6.27
N ALA A 204 -14.95 29.17 -6.63
CA ALA A 204 -15.88 29.74 -7.61
C ALA A 204 -15.72 29.14 -9.02
N THR A 205 -14.53 28.59 -9.34
CA THR A 205 -14.17 28.17 -10.71
C THR A 205 -13.92 26.68 -10.86
N GLU A 206 -13.59 25.98 -9.78
CA GLU A 206 -13.24 24.57 -9.82
C GLU A 206 -13.67 23.80 -8.57
N SER A 207 -13.93 22.51 -8.75
CA SER A 207 -14.02 21.50 -7.70
C SER A 207 -12.91 20.48 -7.82
N ARG A 208 -12.11 20.37 -6.75
CA ARG A 208 -10.92 19.52 -6.71
C ARG A 208 -11.01 18.52 -5.56
N LYS A 209 -10.35 17.39 -5.74
CA LYS A 209 -10.13 16.39 -4.70
C LYS A 209 -8.68 15.96 -4.71
N ASN A 210 -8.02 16.00 -3.55
CA ASN A 210 -6.60 15.66 -3.41
C ASN A 210 -6.43 14.52 -2.42
N ILE A 211 -5.91 13.38 -2.87
CA ILE A 211 -5.74 12.20 -2.03
C ILE A 211 -4.27 11.96 -1.76
N LYS A 212 -3.92 11.58 -0.53
CA LYS A 212 -2.60 11.04 -0.18
C LYS A 212 -2.73 9.57 0.18
N PHE A 213 -2.01 8.71 -0.52
CA PHE A 213 -1.88 7.29 -0.22
C PHE A 213 -0.66 7.05 0.65
N ASN A 214 -0.83 6.23 1.68
CA ASN A 214 0.23 5.87 2.61
C ASN A 214 0.38 4.35 2.61
N VAL A 215 1.58 3.87 2.27
CA VAL A 215 1.91 2.45 2.30
C VAL A 215 2.88 2.18 3.43
N THR A 216 2.59 1.16 4.24
CA THR A 216 3.51 0.61 5.23
C THR A 216 3.86 -0.82 4.87
N VAL A 217 5.15 -1.06 4.68
CA VAL A 217 5.78 -2.34 4.40
C VAL A 217 6.41 -2.88 5.69
N PRO A 218 6.07 -4.11 6.13
CA PRO A 218 6.64 -4.67 7.35
C PRO A 218 8.16 -4.75 7.35
N LYS A 219 8.73 -4.61 8.55
CA LYS A 219 10.16 -4.86 8.79
C LYS A 219 10.51 -6.27 8.30
N GLY A 220 11.65 -6.41 7.62
CA GLY A 220 12.08 -7.68 7.00
C GLY A 220 11.83 -7.72 5.49
N LEU A 221 10.98 -6.83 4.97
CA LEU A 221 10.82 -6.58 3.54
C LEU A 221 11.47 -5.23 3.16
N LYS A 222 11.81 -5.06 1.88
CA LYS A 222 12.29 -3.78 1.35
C LYS A 222 11.14 -3.06 0.66
N ARG A 223 10.91 -1.79 0.99
CA ARG A 223 9.81 -1.03 0.40
C ARG A 223 9.98 -0.82 -1.12
N GLU A 224 11.22 -0.81 -1.61
CA GLU A 224 11.55 -0.70 -3.03
C GLU A 224 11.11 -1.90 -3.87
N ASP A 225 10.84 -3.04 -3.23
CA ASP A 225 10.35 -4.23 -3.93
C ASP A 225 8.84 -4.14 -4.25
N TYR A 226 8.16 -3.07 -3.84
CA TYR A 226 6.70 -2.93 -3.98
C TYR A 226 6.31 -1.62 -4.67
N ALA A 227 5.29 -1.69 -5.52
CA ALA A 227 4.79 -0.55 -6.28
C ALA A 227 3.27 -0.44 -6.21
N LEU A 228 2.77 0.76 -6.50
CA LEU A 228 1.36 1.07 -6.63
C LEU A 228 0.95 1.00 -8.10
N VAL A 229 -0.23 0.45 -8.37
CA VAL A 229 -0.92 0.61 -9.66
C VAL A 229 -2.31 1.16 -9.36
N ASN A 230 -2.61 2.32 -9.95
CA ASN A 230 -3.94 2.91 -9.89
C ASN A 230 -4.79 2.31 -11.01
N TRP A 231 -6.10 2.20 -10.77
CA TRP A 231 -7.04 1.68 -11.74
C TRP A 231 -8.28 2.53 -11.74
N VAL A 232 -8.85 2.77 -12.92
CA VAL A 232 -10.03 3.61 -13.11
C VAL A 232 -11.15 2.85 -13.81
N LYS A 233 -12.39 3.11 -13.38
CA LYS A 233 -13.64 2.67 -14.00
C LYS A 233 -14.66 3.81 -13.95
N GLY A 234 -15.55 3.90 -14.93
CA GLY A 234 -16.63 4.89 -14.96
C GLY A 234 -16.42 5.91 -16.07
N TYR A 235 -16.87 7.15 -15.89
CA TYR A 235 -16.83 8.12 -16.98
C TYR A 235 -16.66 9.57 -16.53
N MET A 236 -16.31 10.42 -17.49
CA MET A 236 -16.41 11.87 -17.42
C MET A 236 -17.23 12.33 -18.62
N LYS A 237 -18.45 12.82 -18.38
CA LYS A 237 -19.41 13.20 -19.42
C LYS A 237 -19.64 14.70 -19.41
N GLN A 238 -19.61 15.34 -20.57
CA GLN A 238 -19.93 16.75 -20.77
C GLN A 238 -21.45 16.98 -20.79
N GLY A 239 -21.89 18.22 -20.58
CA GLY A 239 -23.32 18.58 -20.63
C GLY A 239 -24.00 18.32 -21.98
N ASN A 240 -23.24 18.31 -23.08
CA ASN A 240 -23.75 17.95 -24.42
C ASN A 240 -23.89 16.43 -24.63
N GLY A 241 -23.58 15.62 -23.62
CA GLY A 241 -23.65 14.16 -23.68
C GLY A 241 -22.43 13.46 -24.23
N ARG A 242 -21.44 14.17 -24.79
CA ARG A 242 -20.15 13.61 -25.20
C ARG A 242 -19.28 13.34 -23.97
N TYR A 243 -18.33 12.44 -24.10
CA TYR A 243 -17.35 12.18 -23.05
C TYR A 243 -16.14 13.11 -23.20
N PHE A 244 -15.52 13.47 -22.09
CA PHE A 244 -14.20 14.10 -22.10
C PHE A 244 -13.16 13.13 -22.65
N THR A 245 -12.00 13.68 -23.02
CA THR A 245 -10.82 12.89 -23.38
C THR A 245 -9.80 12.90 -22.25
N ALA A 246 -9.10 11.79 -22.06
CA ALA A 246 -7.98 11.65 -21.15
C ALA A 246 -6.79 11.06 -21.90
N VAL A 247 -5.59 11.18 -21.34
CA VAL A 247 -4.40 10.48 -21.85
C VAL A 247 -4.17 9.26 -20.97
N LEU A 248 -4.17 8.06 -21.58
CA LEU A 248 -3.76 6.81 -20.94
C LEU A 248 -2.72 6.12 -21.81
N TYR A 249 -1.62 5.67 -21.20
CA TYR A 249 -0.53 4.93 -21.85
C TYR A 249 0.03 5.62 -23.11
N GLY A 250 0.18 6.94 -23.06
CA GLY A 250 0.67 7.78 -24.15
C GLY A 250 -0.36 8.04 -25.25
N SER A 251 -1.61 7.59 -25.09
CA SER A 251 -2.68 7.71 -26.09
C SER A 251 -3.87 8.51 -25.57
N THR A 252 -4.42 9.40 -26.40
CA THR A 252 -5.68 10.06 -26.09
C THR A 252 -6.84 9.08 -26.25
N VAL A 253 -7.60 8.88 -25.18
CA VAL A 253 -8.76 8.00 -25.12
C VAL A 253 -10.00 8.74 -24.65
N THR A 254 -11.17 8.21 -24.97
CA THR A 254 -12.43 8.69 -24.40
C THR A 254 -12.54 8.26 -22.94
N ALA A 255 -12.90 9.19 -22.06
CA ALA A 255 -13.10 8.94 -20.64
C ALA A 255 -14.44 8.24 -20.36
N ASN A 256 -14.57 7.01 -20.86
CA ASN A 256 -15.69 6.10 -20.67
C ASN A 256 -15.20 4.66 -20.54
N TYR A 257 -15.02 4.23 -19.30
CA TYR A 257 -14.33 3.00 -18.91
C TYR A 257 -15.35 2.01 -18.33
N GLY A 258 -15.85 1.08 -19.17
CA GLY A 258 -16.86 0.10 -18.77
C GLY A 258 -16.37 -0.90 -17.71
N SER A 259 -15.07 -1.18 -17.71
CA SER A 259 -14.37 -2.02 -16.73
C SER A 259 -13.23 -1.25 -16.07
N TYR A 260 -12.65 -1.83 -15.00
CA TYR A 260 -11.39 -1.32 -14.49
C TYR A 260 -10.30 -1.51 -15.55
N GLN A 261 -9.50 -0.48 -15.74
CA GLN A 261 -8.23 -0.52 -16.47
C GLN A 261 -7.20 0.31 -15.72
N VAL A 262 -5.92 0.08 -16.00
CA VAL A 262 -4.83 0.80 -15.34
C VAL A 262 -4.98 2.32 -15.56
N ASP A 263 -4.80 3.11 -14.53
CA ASP A 263 -4.82 4.57 -14.64
C ASP A 263 -3.38 5.07 -14.64
N SER A 264 -2.79 5.14 -15.83
CA SER A 264 -1.42 5.62 -16.04
C SER A 264 -1.33 6.47 -17.30
N LEU A 265 -0.61 7.58 -17.19
CA LEU A 265 -0.29 8.46 -18.31
C LEU A 265 0.64 7.77 -19.29
N ASP A 266 1.62 7.03 -18.79
CA ASP A 266 2.70 6.41 -19.55
C ASP A 266 2.45 4.91 -19.77
N PRO A 267 3.16 4.27 -20.71
CA PRO A 267 3.10 2.82 -20.85
C PRO A 267 3.50 2.07 -19.58
N ASP A 268 4.30 2.64 -18.67
CA ASP A 268 4.58 2.00 -17.39
C ASP A 268 3.30 1.98 -16.54
N PRO A 269 2.81 0.80 -16.10
CA PRO A 269 1.64 0.72 -15.24
C PRO A 269 1.85 1.26 -13.83
N ILE A 270 3.09 1.50 -13.41
CA ILE A 270 3.38 1.93 -12.05
C ILE A 270 2.90 3.37 -11.86
N TYR A 271 2.06 3.57 -10.85
CA TYR A 271 1.62 4.90 -10.45
C TYR A 271 2.81 5.70 -9.91
N TRP A 272 2.93 6.98 -10.29
CA TRP A 272 4.14 7.78 -10.06
C TRP A 272 5.41 7.08 -10.56
N SER A 273 5.40 6.61 -11.80
CA SER A 273 6.64 6.36 -12.54
C SER A 273 7.08 7.62 -13.27
N GLU A 274 8.37 7.76 -13.52
CA GLU A 274 8.92 8.77 -14.42
C GLU A 274 9.82 8.10 -15.47
N PRO A 275 10.10 8.75 -16.61
CA PRO A 275 11.06 8.25 -17.58
C PRO A 275 12.41 7.90 -16.92
N GLY A 276 12.82 6.63 -17.01
CA GLY A 276 14.07 6.14 -16.42
C GLY A 276 13.97 5.71 -14.94
N ALA A 277 12.83 5.94 -14.27
CA ALA A 277 12.61 5.54 -12.90
C ALA A 277 11.20 4.97 -12.68
N ARG A 278 11.12 3.64 -12.48
CA ARG A 278 9.86 2.92 -12.25
C ARG A 278 9.27 3.12 -10.85
N TRP A 279 9.99 3.77 -9.93
CA TRP A 279 9.61 3.92 -8.53
C TRP A 279 10.10 5.29 -8.03
N THR A 280 9.21 6.28 -7.98
CA THR A 280 9.55 7.66 -7.55
C THR A 280 8.72 8.15 -6.36
N TYR A 281 8.32 7.24 -5.47
CA TYR A 281 7.54 7.62 -4.29
C TYR A 281 8.33 8.41 -3.25
N ASN A 282 7.60 9.24 -2.51
CA ASN A 282 8.11 9.89 -1.31
C ASN A 282 8.39 8.84 -0.24
N LYS A 283 9.57 8.90 0.40
CA LYS A 283 10.04 7.92 1.37
C LYS A 283 9.85 8.45 2.79
N GLU A 284 9.29 7.63 3.67
CA GLU A 284 9.16 7.94 5.09
C GLU A 284 9.83 6.82 5.90
N GLY A 285 11.14 6.96 6.12
CA GLY A 285 11.97 5.91 6.73
C GLY A 285 12.16 4.68 5.83
N SER A 286 12.47 3.54 6.44
CA SER A 286 12.78 2.29 5.71
C SER A 286 11.53 1.48 5.33
N THR A 287 10.40 1.73 5.98
CA THR A 287 9.20 0.89 5.88
C THR A 287 8.00 1.60 5.26
N LYS A 288 8.09 2.88 4.94
CA LYS A 288 6.94 3.62 4.39
C LYS A 288 7.27 4.39 3.13
N PHE A 289 6.27 4.50 2.28
CA PHE A 289 6.29 5.39 1.14
C PHE A 289 4.89 5.95 0.86
N THR A 290 4.83 7.07 0.16
CA THR A 290 3.58 7.79 -0.12
C THR A 290 3.54 8.29 -1.55
N ALA A 291 2.32 8.41 -2.08
CA ALA A 291 1.99 9.00 -3.36
C ALA A 291 0.74 9.87 -3.20
N THR A 292 0.54 10.87 -4.05
CA THR A 292 -0.68 11.67 -4.04
C THR A 292 -1.37 11.63 -5.39
N ASP A 293 -2.69 11.83 -5.39
CA ASP A 293 -3.49 11.94 -6.60
C ASP A 293 -4.40 13.17 -6.53
N SER A 294 -4.64 13.75 -7.69
CA SER A 294 -5.59 14.83 -7.92
C SER A 294 -6.18 14.60 -9.30
N PRO A 295 -7.32 13.87 -9.40
CA PRO A 295 -8.06 13.84 -10.65
C PRO A 295 -8.29 15.26 -11.14
N GLY A 296 -8.19 15.45 -12.46
CA GLY A 296 -8.42 16.76 -13.07
C GLY A 296 -9.68 17.41 -12.50
N PRO A 297 -9.62 18.68 -12.06
CA PRO A 297 -10.74 19.31 -11.40
C PRO A 297 -11.92 19.44 -12.37
N ALA A 298 -13.15 19.38 -11.84
CA ALA A 298 -14.33 19.81 -12.58
C ALA A 298 -14.36 21.34 -12.58
N LEU A 299 -14.58 21.95 -13.74
CA LEU A 299 -14.61 23.40 -13.89
C LEU A 299 -16.06 23.92 -13.90
N SER A 300 -16.30 25.11 -13.35
CA SER A 300 -17.65 25.70 -13.33
C SER A 300 -18.17 26.03 -14.74
N THR A 301 -17.26 26.12 -15.73
CA THR A 301 -17.57 26.31 -17.15
C THR A 301 -18.05 25.03 -17.84
N GLU A 302 -17.87 23.86 -17.24
CA GLU A 302 -18.28 22.56 -17.79
C GLU A 302 -19.75 22.27 -17.48
N THR A 303 -20.63 23.22 -17.79
CA THR A 303 -22.03 23.17 -17.41
C THR A 303 -22.71 21.89 -17.90
N GLY A 304 -23.46 21.24 -17.00
CA GLY A 304 -24.10 19.95 -17.24
C GLY A 304 -23.18 18.73 -17.18
N ALA A 305 -21.88 18.89 -16.87
CA ALA A 305 -20.97 17.75 -16.77
C ALA A 305 -21.29 16.81 -15.60
N ASP A 306 -21.01 15.52 -15.80
CA ASP A 306 -21.17 14.43 -14.84
C ASP A 306 -19.90 13.58 -14.82
N TYR A 307 -19.15 13.71 -13.74
CA TYR A 307 -17.98 12.92 -13.40
C TYR A 307 -18.41 11.78 -12.51
N ASN A 308 -18.12 10.54 -12.90
CA ASN A 308 -18.45 9.34 -12.13
C ASN A 308 -17.33 8.32 -12.27
N LEU A 309 -16.21 8.60 -11.62
CA LEU A 309 -15.03 7.74 -11.61
C LEU A 309 -14.95 6.95 -10.29
N ASN A 310 -14.66 5.67 -10.43
CA ASN A 310 -14.37 4.76 -9.33
C ASN A 310 -12.95 4.27 -9.53
N PHE A 311 -12.17 4.35 -8.47
CA PHE A 311 -10.78 3.96 -8.47
C PHE A 311 -10.55 2.80 -7.52
N LYS A 312 -9.58 1.96 -7.88
CA LYS A 312 -8.91 1.08 -6.93
C LYS A 312 -7.40 1.29 -7.06
N LEU A 313 -6.73 1.43 -5.93
CA LEU A 313 -5.28 1.50 -5.87
C LEU A 313 -4.78 0.22 -5.21
N GLN A 314 -3.85 -0.45 -5.86
CA GLN A 314 -3.38 -1.78 -5.46
C GLN A 314 -1.86 -1.78 -5.28
N VAL A 315 -1.38 -2.49 -4.26
CA VAL A 315 0.06 -2.73 -4.02
C VAL A 315 0.45 -4.07 -4.65
N TYR A 316 1.54 -4.11 -5.39
CA TYR A 316 2.12 -5.32 -5.98
C TYR A 316 3.60 -5.41 -5.66
N ARG A 317 4.20 -6.59 -5.84
CA ARG A 317 5.64 -6.68 -6.04
C ARG A 317 6.00 -6.04 -7.37
N LEU A 318 7.10 -5.30 -7.39
CA LEU A 318 7.64 -4.70 -8.62
C LEU A 318 7.91 -5.75 -9.70
N SER A 319 8.40 -6.92 -9.30
CA SER A 319 8.71 -8.05 -10.19
C SER A 319 7.49 -8.74 -10.79
N ASP A 320 6.30 -8.53 -10.22
CA ASP A 320 5.06 -9.10 -10.74
C ASP A 320 4.39 -8.21 -11.80
N ILE A 321 4.81 -6.95 -11.92
CA ILE A 321 4.20 -5.96 -12.80
C ILE A 321 4.96 -5.90 -14.14
N PRO A 322 4.28 -5.96 -15.29
CA PRO A 322 4.95 -5.84 -16.59
C PRO A 322 5.64 -4.48 -16.75
N ALA A 323 6.63 -4.40 -17.64
CA ALA A 323 7.32 -3.15 -17.94
C ALA A 323 6.41 -2.11 -18.62
N THR A 324 5.42 -2.58 -19.38
CA THR A 324 4.46 -1.75 -20.09
C THR A 324 3.05 -2.31 -19.98
N THR A 325 2.03 -1.46 -20.16
CA THR A 325 0.62 -1.81 -20.19
C THR A 325 -0.11 -1.09 -21.32
N SER A 326 -1.27 -1.62 -21.71
CA SER A 326 -2.23 -1.00 -22.61
C SER A 326 -3.65 -1.01 -22.03
N GLY A 327 -3.80 -1.14 -20.72
CA GLY A 327 -5.10 -1.36 -20.09
C GLY A 327 -5.10 -2.35 -18.93
N ASN A 328 -4.19 -3.33 -18.99
CA ASN A 328 -4.20 -4.52 -18.13
C ASN A 328 -2.77 -4.93 -17.73
N LEU A 329 -2.65 -5.78 -16.71
CA LEU A 329 -1.36 -6.26 -16.22
C LEU A 329 -1.06 -7.73 -16.58
N GLY A 330 -1.72 -8.31 -17.60
CA GLY A 330 -1.41 -9.67 -18.07
C GLY A 330 -1.40 -10.75 -16.97
N GLY A 331 -2.48 -10.83 -16.18
CA GLY A 331 -2.62 -11.80 -15.08
C GLY A 331 -2.01 -11.35 -13.75
N ALA A 332 -1.15 -10.33 -13.72
CA ALA A 332 -0.62 -9.80 -12.46
C ALA A 332 -1.71 -9.15 -11.58
N GLU A 333 -2.87 -8.78 -12.15
CA GLU A 333 -3.98 -8.19 -11.39
C GLU A 333 -4.41 -9.07 -10.21
N SER A 334 -4.40 -10.40 -10.36
CA SER A 334 -4.76 -11.34 -9.29
C SER A 334 -3.69 -11.47 -8.19
N LYS A 335 -2.52 -10.84 -8.37
CA LYS A 335 -1.40 -10.85 -7.42
C LYS A 335 -1.37 -9.61 -6.52
N ALA A 336 -2.41 -8.79 -6.55
CA ALA A 336 -2.49 -7.62 -5.67
C ALA A 336 -2.39 -8.04 -4.20
N ILE A 337 -1.48 -7.40 -3.46
CA ILE A 337 -1.19 -7.69 -2.06
C ILE A 337 -2.19 -6.97 -1.15
N ALA A 338 -2.44 -5.69 -1.45
CA ALA A 338 -3.36 -4.84 -0.71
C ALA A 338 -4.14 -3.95 -1.69
N THR A 339 -5.35 -3.55 -1.33
CA THR A 339 -6.23 -2.75 -2.19
C THR A 339 -7.02 -1.75 -1.36
N VAL A 340 -7.11 -0.50 -1.85
CA VAL A 340 -8.07 0.50 -1.37
C VAL A 340 -8.92 1.01 -2.52
N PHE A 341 -10.17 1.34 -2.22
CA PHE A 341 -11.12 1.90 -3.17
C PHE A 341 -11.43 3.34 -2.81
N TRP A 342 -11.55 4.19 -3.82
CA TRP A 342 -11.96 5.57 -3.67
C TRP A 342 -12.70 6.04 -4.92
N LYS A 343 -13.31 7.22 -4.86
CA LYS A 343 -14.22 7.71 -5.92
C LYS A 343 -14.01 9.19 -6.17
N TYR A 344 -14.19 9.59 -7.41
CA TYR A 344 -14.31 10.98 -7.82
C TYR A 344 -15.62 11.15 -8.60
N LYS A 345 -16.57 11.80 -7.95
CA LYS A 345 -17.91 12.08 -8.44
C LYS A 345 -18.21 13.57 -8.28
N VAL A 346 -18.52 14.24 -9.38
CA VAL A 346 -18.86 15.66 -9.40
C VAL A 346 -19.92 15.87 -10.47
N LYS A 347 -20.97 16.63 -10.16
CA LYS A 347 -21.87 17.18 -11.17
C LYS A 347 -21.75 18.69 -11.21
N VAL A 348 -21.68 19.24 -12.41
CA VAL A 348 -21.67 20.68 -12.67
C VAL A 348 -23.05 21.07 -13.17
N SER A 349 -23.75 21.93 -12.45
CA SER A 349 -25.09 22.39 -12.83
C SER A 349 -25.05 23.25 -14.10
N ALA A 350 -26.22 23.57 -14.66
CA ALA A 350 -26.35 24.54 -15.75
C ALA A 350 -25.83 25.95 -15.37
N THR A 351 -25.76 26.26 -14.07
CA THR A 351 -25.24 27.53 -13.53
C THR A 351 -23.80 27.43 -13.02
N GLY A 352 -23.10 26.33 -13.31
CA GLY A 352 -21.70 26.14 -12.91
C GLY A 352 -21.50 25.78 -11.43
N LYS A 353 -22.55 25.37 -10.72
CA LYS A 353 -22.45 24.93 -9.31
C LYS A 353 -22.06 23.46 -9.22
N PHE A 354 -21.21 23.11 -8.27
CA PHE A 354 -20.75 21.74 -8.03
C PHE A 354 -21.66 20.98 -7.04
N SER A 355 -21.69 19.65 -7.19
CA SER A 355 -22.29 18.71 -6.22
C SER A 355 -21.57 17.36 -6.30
N HIS A 356 -21.54 16.60 -5.19
CA HIS A 356 -20.65 15.44 -4.99
C HIS A 356 -21.38 14.17 -4.54
#